data_AF-A0A2W5ZUG6-F1
#
_entry.id   AF-A0A2W5ZUG6-F1
#
_cell.length_a   1.000
_cell.length_b   1.000
_cell.length_c   1.000
_cell.angle_alpha   90.00
_cell.angle_beta   90.00
_cell.angle_gamma   90.00
#
_symmetry.space_group_name_H-M   'P 1'
#
loop_
_entity.id
_entity.type
_entity.pdbx_description
1 polymer ?
#
loop_
_entity_poly.entity_id
_entity_poly.type
_entity_poly.pdbx_seq_one_letter_code
_entity_poly.pdbx_strand_id
1 'polypeptide(L)'
;MLMIALMISAAVSASAQDNEKSRGAFGVTLQPFSAGDIIAPARRAEPLRIAYYSPRPQPAAPADTADGGEEESSPILSSGSRPMIAGGRAALRNGVAYAPARAPANVQNAIWAVNTLRRKPYRWGGGHGSFYDGGYDCSGTVSFALHSAGLLTTPMPSSDFLLYGERGRGRWITVYSRRGHTFAIIAGLRLDTTDLRYGGDVGPRWYLESRDTSGFAARHPTGW
;
A
#
# COMPACT_ATOMS: atom_id res chain seq x y z
N MET A 1 -8.79 -32.38 -81.98
CA MET A 1 -9.96 -32.95 -81.27
C MET A 1 -9.74 -32.78 -79.78
N LEU A 2 -10.69 -32.09 -79.15
CA LEU A 2 -10.79 -31.71 -77.74
C LEU A 2 -10.92 -32.94 -76.81
N MET A 3 -10.35 -32.88 -75.60
CA MET A 3 -10.85 -33.49 -74.33
C MET A 3 -9.82 -33.25 -73.20
N ILE A 4 -10.02 -32.19 -72.40
CA ILE A 4 -10.62 -32.20 -71.04
C ILE A 4 -9.70 -32.78 -69.96
N ALA A 5 -9.27 -31.89 -69.06
CA ALA A 5 -8.64 -32.18 -67.78
C ALA A 5 -9.72 -32.37 -66.70
N LEU A 6 -9.54 -33.35 -65.80
CA LEU A 6 -9.99 -33.23 -64.42
C LEU A 6 -9.22 -34.17 -63.48
N MET A 7 -8.89 -33.57 -62.34
CA MET A 7 -8.22 -34.04 -61.12
C MET A 7 -8.62 -35.43 -60.58
N ILE A 8 -7.71 -36.05 -59.82
CA ILE A 8 -7.83 -36.32 -58.37
C ILE A 8 -6.50 -36.95 -57.90
N SER A 9 -5.75 -36.23 -57.06
CA SER A 9 -4.59 -36.77 -56.33
C SER A 9 -5.06 -37.32 -54.98
N ALA A 10 -4.85 -38.61 -54.74
CA ALA A 10 -4.94 -39.22 -53.43
C ALA A 10 -3.52 -39.41 -52.88
N ALA A 11 -3.23 -38.78 -51.74
CA ALA A 11 -2.00 -38.96 -50.98
C ALA A 11 -2.21 -40.06 -49.93
N VAL A 12 -1.35 -41.09 -49.95
CA VAL A 12 -1.19 -42.05 -48.85
C VAL A 12 0.28 -42.07 -48.43
N SER A 13 0.46 -41.60 -47.20
CA SER A 13 1.50 -41.82 -46.19
C SER A 13 2.77 -42.58 -46.58
N ALA A 14 3.90 -41.88 -46.56
CA ALA A 14 5.22 -42.45 -46.37
C ALA A 14 5.64 -42.31 -44.89
N SER A 15 5.90 -43.44 -44.25
CA SER A 15 6.60 -43.56 -42.97
C SER A 15 8.11 -43.40 -43.18
N ALA A 16 8.74 -42.47 -42.48
CA ALA A 16 10.17 -42.45 -42.27
C ALA A 16 10.46 -41.89 -40.88
N GLN A 17 11.02 -42.74 -40.02
CA GLN A 17 11.68 -42.33 -38.79
C GLN A 17 13.00 -41.69 -39.17
N ASP A 18 13.21 -40.44 -38.77
CA ASP A 18 14.55 -39.86 -38.74
C ASP A 18 14.90 -39.39 -37.33
N ASN A 19 16.08 -39.83 -36.93
CA ASN A 19 16.77 -39.67 -35.67
C ASN A 19 17.45 -38.30 -35.66
N GLU A 20 17.00 -37.36 -34.84
CA GLU A 20 17.73 -36.11 -34.64
C GLU A 20 18.18 -35.94 -33.18
N LYS A 21 19.50 -35.96 -33.03
CA LYS A 21 20.22 -35.57 -31.83
C LYS A 21 20.65 -34.11 -31.98
N SER A 22 20.37 -33.32 -30.94
CA SER A 22 21.12 -32.13 -30.50
C SER A 22 20.81 -30.75 -31.11
N ARG A 23 20.09 -29.92 -30.33
CA ARG A 23 20.49 -28.54 -29.94
C ARG A 23 19.95 -28.20 -28.52
N GLY A 24 20.80 -27.77 -27.58
CA GLY A 24 20.43 -27.24 -26.22
C GLY A 24 20.08 -25.73 -26.25
N ALA A 25 19.64 -25.03 -25.20
CA ALA A 25 19.82 -25.17 -23.75
C ALA A 25 18.75 -24.39 -22.93
N PHE A 26 18.71 -24.64 -21.61
CA PHE A 26 17.82 -24.15 -20.52
C PHE A 26 16.50 -24.93 -20.35
N GLY A 27 16.35 -25.97 -19.51
CA GLY A 27 17.22 -26.49 -18.45
C GLY A 27 16.41 -26.87 -17.21
N VAL A 28 15.53 -27.88 -17.28
CA VAL A 28 15.13 -28.73 -16.13
C VAL A 28 14.76 -30.11 -16.67
N THR A 29 15.50 -31.14 -16.28
CA THR A 29 15.13 -32.54 -16.47
C THR A 29 14.05 -32.92 -15.45
N LEU A 30 12.88 -33.37 -15.93
CA LEU A 30 11.88 -34.05 -15.11
C LEU A 30 12.47 -35.39 -14.64
N GLN A 31 12.80 -35.50 -13.37
CA GLN A 31 13.16 -36.79 -12.78
C GLN A 31 11.89 -37.61 -12.52
N PRO A 32 11.85 -38.90 -12.89
CA PRO A 32 10.79 -39.81 -12.46
C PRO A 32 11.14 -40.34 -11.06
N PHE A 33 10.31 -40.05 -10.07
CA PHE A 33 10.41 -40.72 -8.77
C PHE A 33 9.71 -42.08 -8.85
N SER A 34 10.50 -43.15 -8.76
CA SER A 34 9.99 -44.49 -8.44
C SER A 34 9.80 -44.61 -6.94
N ALA A 35 8.63 -45.10 -6.54
CA ALA A 35 8.32 -45.49 -5.16
C ALA A 35 8.91 -46.87 -4.86
N GLY A 36 9.56 -47.04 -3.70
CA GLY A 36 10.04 -48.33 -3.23
C GLY A 36 11.10 -48.24 -2.13
N ASP A 37 10.63 -48.29 -0.89
CA ASP A 37 11.22 -48.85 0.34
C ASP A 37 12.75 -48.85 0.52
N ILE A 38 13.25 -48.09 1.51
CA ILE A 38 14.09 -48.64 2.60
C ILE A 38 13.81 -47.86 3.91
N ILE A 39 13.40 -48.61 4.93
CA ILE A 39 13.15 -48.20 6.31
C ILE A 39 14.48 -47.92 7.03
N ALA A 40 14.63 -46.74 7.63
CA ALA A 40 15.61 -46.45 8.68
C ALA A 40 14.94 -45.58 9.76
N PRO A 41 15.19 -45.81 11.07
CA PRO A 41 14.42 -45.19 12.13
C PRO A 41 14.64 -43.67 12.19
N ALA A 42 13.54 -42.93 12.15
CA ALA A 42 13.51 -41.48 12.29
C ALA A 42 14.17 -41.06 13.60
N ARG A 43 15.28 -40.32 13.50
CA ARG A 43 15.81 -39.55 14.62
C ARG A 43 14.76 -38.51 15.00
N ARG A 44 14.35 -38.51 16.26
CA ARG A 44 13.42 -37.55 16.86
C ARG A 44 13.79 -36.12 16.42
N ALA A 45 12.88 -35.46 15.71
CA ALA A 45 13.00 -34.05 15.38
C ALA A 45 12.81 -33.24 16.67
N GLU A 46 13.87 -32.57 17.12
CA GLU A 46 13.79 -31.59 18.21
C GLU A 46 12.97 -30.38 17.75
N PRO A 47 11.98 -29.89 18.53
CA PRO A 47 11.23 -28.69 18.16
C PRO A 47 12.15 -27.47 18.24
N LEU A 48 12.18 -26.70 17.15
CA LEU A 48 12.93 -25.46 17.01
C LEU A 48 12.46 -24.46 18.07
N ARG A 49 13.28 -24.19 19.10
CA ARG A 49 13.01 -23.16 20.10
C ARG A 49 13.34 -21.79 19.52
N ILE A 50 12.33 -21.08 19.05
CA ILE A 50 12.44 -19.66 18.70
C ILE A 50 12.47 -18.88 20.02
N ALA A 51 13.63 -18.34 20.39
CA ALA A 51 13.74 -17.39 21.49
C ALA A 51 13.12 -16.06 21.05
N TYR A 52 11.97 -15.69 21.62
CA TYR A 52 11.43 -14.34 21.47
C TYR A 52 12.41 -13.35 22.10
N TYR A 53 12.92 -12.42 21.30
CA TYR A 53 13.62 -11.25 21.80
C TYR A 53 12.60 -10.29 22.44
N SER A 54 12.56 -10.25 23.76
CA SER A 54 11.84 -9.22 24.51
C SER A 54 12.73 -7.97 24.65
N PRO A 55 12.31 -6.79 24.17
CA PRO A 55 13.05 -5.56 24.45
C PRO A 55 13.08 -5.28 25.96
N ARG A 56 14.26 -4.98 26.51
CA ARG A 56 14.42 -4.49 27.88
C ARG A 56 13.60 -3.21 28.08
N PRO A 57 12.93 -3.02 29.23
CA PRO A 57 12.39 -1.72 29.61
C PRO A 57 13.55 -0.73 29.75
N GLN A 58 13.62 0.26 28.85
CA GLN A 58 14.48 1.41 29.06
C GLN A 58 13.81 2.37 30.06
N PRO A 59 14.53 2.89 31.06
CA PRO A 59 14.02 3.96 31.91
C PRO A 59 13.70 5.18 31.04
N ALA A 60 12.47 5.70 31.15
CA ALA A 60 12.05 6.91 30.46
C ALA A 60 12.89 8.11 30.94
N ALA A 61 13.50 8.83 30.00
CA ALA A 61 13.96 10.19 30.25
C ALA A 61 12.75 11.11 30.47
N PRO A 62 12.84 12.14 31.32
CA PRO A 62 11.69 12.96 31.69
C PRO A 62 11.14 13.68 30.45
N ALA A 63 9.84 13.49 30.22
CA ALA A 63 9.08 14.30 29.30
C ALA A 63 9.04 15.74 29.85
N ASP A 64 9.54 16.69 29.07
CA ASP A 64 9.21 18.09 29.28
C ASP A 64 7.69 18.22 29.26
N THR A 65 7.18 18.67 30.40
CA THR A 65 5.78 19.02 30.63
C THR A 65 5.31 20.06 29.63
N ALA A 66 4.53 19.63 28.65
CA ALA A 66 3.53 20.46 28.02
C ALA A 66 2.17 19.82 28.33
N ASP A 67 1.58 20.32 29.42
CA ASP A 67 0.14 20.54 29.64
C ASP A 67 -0.77 19.89 28.58
N GLY A 68 -1.53 18.84 28.88
CA GLY A 68 -2.62 18.90 29.85
C GLY A 68 -3.94 19.24 29.13
N GLY A 69 -4.48 18.28 28.38
CA GLY A 69 -5.91 18.16 28.04
C GLY A 69 -6.67 19.38 27.50
N GLU A 70 -6.75 19.51 26.18
CA GLU A 70 -7.90 20.15 25.50
C GLU A 70 -8.34 19.28 24.31
N GLU A 71 -8.67 18.03 24.60
CA GLU A 71 -9.47 17.21 23.69
C GLU A 71 -10.94 17.62 23.87
N GLU A 72 -11.67 17.80 22.76
CA GLU A 72 -13.11 18.19 22.69
C GLU A 72 -13.54 19.66 22.52
N SER A 73 -12.72 20.65 22.10
CA SER A 73 -13.34 21.98 21.86
C SER A 73 -12.72 22.90 20.84
N SER A 74 -12.02 22.41 19.80
CA SER A 74 -11.79 23.30 18.65
C SER A 74 -13.15 23.72 18.06
N PRO A 75 -13.49 25.02 18.05
CA PRO A 75 -14.79 25.47 17.56
C PRO A 75 -14.88 25.21 16.06
N ILE A 76 -16.03 24.71 15.62
CA ILE A 76 -16.35 24.62 14.20
C ILE A 76 -16.60 26.05 13.71
N LEU A 77 -15.80 26.49 12.73
CA LEU A 77 -15.81 27.86 12.21
C LEU A 77 -16.74 28.06 11.01
N SER A 78 -17.21 26.98 10.37
CA SER A 78 -18.11 27.08 9.22
C SER A 78 -19.19 25.99 9.27
N SER A 79 -20.43 26.38 9.01
CA SER A 79 -21.61 25.51 9.03
C SER A 79 -21.99 24.95 7.66
N GLY A 80 -21.11 25.08 6.65
CA GLY A 80 -21.32 24.52 5.31
C GLY A 80 -21.09 23.00 5.26
N SER A 81 -21.26 22.39 4.08
CA SER A 81 -21.09 20.94 3.86
C SER A 81 -19.67 20.40 4.14
N ARG A 82 -18.71 21.27 4.44
CA ARG A 82 -17.30 20.98 4.74
C ARG A 82 -16.82 21.86 5.92
N PRO A 83 -17.32 21.62 7.13
CA PRO A 83 -17.06 22.47 8.30
C PRO A 83 -15.59 22.49 8.70
N MET A 84 -14.98 23.67 8.82
CA MET A 84 -13.59 23.78 9.27
C MET A 84 -13.50 23.97 10.78
N ILE A 85 -12.36 23.62 11.37
CA ILE A 85 -12.04 23.91 12.78
C ILE A 85 -10.99 25.03 12.88
N ALA A 86 -10.96 25.74 14.00
CA ALA A 86 -9.94 26.75 14.25
C ALA A 86 -8.52 26.16 14.31
N GLY A 87 -7.52 27.01 14.04
CA GLY A 87 -6.10 26.65 14.17
C GLY A 87 -5.48 26.04 12.91
N GLY A 88 -4.34 25.38 13.11
CA GLY A 88 -3.49 24.82 12.04
C GLY A 88 -3.37 23.30 12.04
N ARG A 89 -4.19 22.59 12.83
CA ARG A 89 -4.17 21.12 12.93
C ARG A 89 -5.57 20.59 12.71
N ALA A 90 -5.69 19.45 12.01
CA ALA A 90 -6.96 18.77 11.86
C ALA A 90 -7.38 18.09 13.17
N ALA A 91 -8.69 17.91 13.35
CA ALA A 91 -9.25 17.15 14.47
C ALA A 91 -9.95 15.91 13.95
N LEU A 92 -9.92 14.83 14.73
CA LEU A 92 -10.61 13.59 14.42
C LEU A 92 -11.80 13.45 15.37
N ARG A 93 -13.03 13.34 14.84
CA ARG A 93 -14.24 13.07 15.62
C ARG A 93 -15.00 11.93 14.98
N ASN A 94 -15.25 10.85 15.72
CA ASN A 94 -16.01 9.68 15.23
C ASN A 94 -15.50 9.13 13.88
N GLY A 95 -14.17 9.08 13.71
CA GLY A 95 -13.54 8.60 12.47
C GLY A 95 -13.61 9.58 11.28
N VAL A 96 -14.11 10.80 11.49
CA VAL A 96 -14.18 11.86 10.48
C VAL A 96 -13.14 12.94 10.82
N ALA A 97 -12.27 13.24 9.86
CA ALA A 97 -11.28 14.29 10.00
C ALA A 97 -11.86 15.65 9.60
N TYR A 98 -11.69 16.66 10.44
CA TYR A 98 -12.12 18.03 10.19
C TYR A 98 -10.91 18.88 9.82
N ALA A 99 -10.98 19.54 8.66
CA ALA A 99 -9.88 20.34 8.16
C ALA A 99 -9.69 21.64 8.97
N PRO A 100 -8.45 22.04 9.26
CA PRO A 100 -8.20 23.31 9.94
C PRO A 100 -8.39 24.49 8.99
N ALA A 101 -8.94 25.59 9.50
CA ALA A 101 -9.19 26.80 8.72
C ALA A 101 -7.91 27.48 8.21
N ARG A 102 -6.76 27.30 8.89
CA ARG A 102 -5.46 27.81 8.41
C ARG A 102 -4.80 26.90 7.38
N ALA A 103 -5.35 25.71 7.09
CA ALA A 103 -4.81 24.88 6.02
C ALA A 103 -5.10 25.47 4.64
N PRO A 104 -4.19 25.32 3.68
CA PRO A 104 -4.44 25.61 2.28
C PRO A 104 -5.65 24.82 1.75
N ALA A 105 -6.40 25.38 0.81
CA ALA A 105 -7.58 24.74 0.23
C ALA A 105 -7.29 23.31 -0.27
N ASN A 106 -6.12 23.07 -0.86
CA ASN A 106 -5.67 21.76 -1.32
C ASN A 106 -5.64 20.72 -0.19
N VAL A 107 -5.14 21.10 0.99
CA VAL A 107 -5.06 20.23 2.17
C VAL A 107 -6.46 19.99 2.75
N GLN A 108 -7.30 21.02 2.78
CA GLN A 108 -8.69 20.86 3.19
C GLN A 108 -9.45 19.90 2.27
N ASN A 109 -9.25 20.00 0.95
CA ASN A 109 -9.83 19.10 -0.04
C ASN A 109 -9.37 17.66 0.14
N ALA A 110 -8.07 17.43 0.41
CA ALA A 110 -7.54 16.11 0.71
C ALA A 110 -8.26 15.47 1.90
N ILE A 111 -8.39 16.21 3.00
CA ILE A 111 -9.03 15.73 4.24
C ILE A 111 -10.49 15.35 3.96
N TRP A 112 -11.25 16.24 3.32
CA TRP A 112 -12.66 16.01 3.03
C TRP A 112 -12.89 14.89 2.04
N ALA A 113 -12.04 14.74 1.03
CA ALA A 113 -12.13 13.64 0.09
C ALA A 113 -11.86 12.30 0.78
N VAL A 114 -10.79 12.20 1.58
CA VAL A 114 -10.41 10.94 2.24
C VAL A 114 -11.47 10.49 3.27
N ASN A 115 -12.23 11.41 3.87
CA ASN A 115 -13.38 11.04 4.70
C ASN A 115 -14.43 10.17 3.97
N THR A 116 -14.48 10.23 2.63
CA THR A 116 -15.34 9.37 1.81
C THR A 116 -14.82 7.92 1.74
N LEU A 117 -13.51 7.73 1.95
CA LEU A 117 -12.87 6.41 1.93
C LEU A 117 -12.92 5.69 3.28
N ARG A 118 -13.27 6.37 4.38
CA ARG A 118 -13.16 5.84 5.76
C ARG A 118 -13.91 4.53 6.04
N ARG A 119 -14.82 4.11 5.17
CA ARG A 119 -15.59 2.85 5.29
C ARG A 119 -15.26 1.85 4.17
N LYS A 120 -14.34 2.21 3.27
CA LYS A 120 -13.89 1.32 2.21
C LYS A 120 -12.97 0.25 2.81
N PRO A 121 -13.05 -0.99 2.30
CA PRO A 121 -12.14 -2.06 2.70
C PRO A 121 -10.74 -1.84 2.12
N TYR A 122 -9.77 -2.53 2.70
CA TYR A 122 -8.50 -2.72 2.04
C TYR A 122 -8.66 -3.62 0.82
N ARG A 123 -7.99 -3.27 -0.27
CA ARG A 123 -7.91 -4.10 -1.47
C ARG A 123 -6.54 -3.94 -2.08
N TRP A 124 -5.76 -5.02 -2.16
CA TRP A 124 -4.47 -5.01 -2.83
C TRP A 124 -4.61 -4.53 -4.28
N GLY A 125 -3.85 -3.51 -4.70
CA GLY A 125 -3.97 -2.86 -6.00
C GLY A 125 -5.16 -1.92 -6.15
N GLY A 126 -5.98 -1.76 -5.10
CA GLY A 126 -7.14 -0.88 -5.11
C GLY A 126 -6.73 0.59 -5.22
N GLY A 127 -7.35 1.31 -6.15
CA GLY A 127 -7.05 2.71 -6.42
C GLY A 127 -5.92 2.97 -7.43
N HIS A 128 -5.33 1.92 -8.06
CA HIS A 128 -4.26 2.10 -9.05
C HIS A 128 -4.75 2.20 -10.49
N GLY A 129 -5.85 1.52 -10.85
CA GLY A 129 -6.46 1.65 -12.18
C GLY A 129 -7.28 2.94 -12.34
N SER A 130 -7.79 3.48 -11.23
CA SER A 130 -8.55 4.72 -11.14
C SER A 130 -8.49 5.22 -9.70
N PHE A 131 -8.54 6.54 -9.49
CA PHE A 131 -8.69 7.11 -8.15
C PHE A 131 -10.01 6.71 -7.47
N TYR A 132 -11.02 6.29 -8.24
CA TYR A 132 -12.33 5.90 -7.72
C TYR A 132 -12.51 4.38 -7.80
N ASP A 133 -12.48 3.69 -6.64
CA ASP A 133 -12.52 2.23 -6.54
C ASP A 133 -13.45 1.77 -5.37
N GLY A 134 -13.78 0.48 -5.37
CA GLY A 134 -14.53 -0.20 -4.32
C GLY A 134 -13.73 -0.43 -3.04
N GLY A 135 -12.40 -0.43 -3.12
CA GLY A 135 -11.46 -0.60 -1.99
C GLY A 135 -10.08 -0.07 -2.36
N TYR A 136 -9.21 0.14 -1.38
CA TYR A 136 -7.94 0.83 -1.58
C TYR A 136 -6.80 0.13 -0.83
N ASP A 137 -5.62 0.04 -1.45
CA ASP A 137 -4.41 -0.32 -0.74
C ASP A 137 -3.73 0.89 -0.09
N CYS A 138 -2.60 0.67 0.59
CA CYS A 138 -1.84 1.72 1.25
C CYS A 138 -1.46 2.87 0.30
N SER A 139 -0.94 2.54 -0.87
CA SER A 139 -0.49 3.49 -1.89
C SER A 139 -1.61 4.13 -2.70
N GLY A 140 -2.68 3.39 -2.99
CA GLY A 140 -3.89 3.92 -3.61
C GLY A 140 -4.59 4.93 -2.70
N THR A 141 -4.57 4.69 -1.38
CA THR A 141 -5.09 5.62 -0.37
C THR A 141 -4.35 6.94 -0.37
N VAL A 142 -3.00 6.91 -0.29
CA VAL A 142 -2.16 8.11 -0.32
C VAL A 142 -2.29 8.82 -1.68
N SER A 143 -2.33 8.06 -2.77
CA SER A 143 -2.54 8.60 -4.11
C SER A 143 -3.86 9.36 -4.24
N PHE A 144 -4.96 8.79 -3.72
CA PHE A 144 -6.26 9.45 -3.71
C PHE A 144 -6.26 10.76 -2.92
N ALA A 145 -5.61 10.78 -1.76
CA ALA A 145 -5.49 11.99 -0.94
C ALA A 145 -4.74 13.11 -1.69
N LEU A 146 -3.60 12.77 -2.30
CA LEU A 146 -2.79 13.74 -3.06
C LEU A 146 -3.49 14.19 -4.35
N HIS A 147 -4.19 13.29 -5.04
CA HIS A 147 -4.99 13.64 -6.21
C HIS A 147 -6.12 14.61 -5.86
N SER A 148 -6.83 14.36 -4.76
CA SER A 148 -7.89 15.24 -4.27
C SER A 148 -7.36 16.60 -3.81
N ALA A 149 -6.06 16.69 -3.50
CA ALA A 149 -5.36 17.93 -3.22
C ALA A 149 -4.85 18.66 -4.49
N GLY A 150 -4.99 18.07 -5.67
CA GLY A 150 -4.38 18.57 -6.91
C GLY A 150 -2.85 18.41 -6.96
N LEU A 151 -2.29 17.51 -6.14
CA LEU A 151 -0.84 17.32 -5.96
C LEU A 151 -0.33 16.02 -6.60
N LEU A 152 -1.23 15.26 -7.24
CA LEU A 152 -0.91 14.04 -7.96
C LEU A 152 -1.90 13.78 -9.10
N THR A 153 -1.40 13.47 -10.29
CA THR A 153 -2.20 13.25 -11.50
C THR A 153 -2.43 11.78 -11.83
N THR A 154 -1.56 10.89 -11.36
CA THR A 154 -1.64 9.44 -11.63
C THR A 154 -1.35 8.67 -10.34
N PRO A 155 -2.12 7.61 -10.01
CA PRO A 155 -1.80 6.76 -8.87
C PRO A 155 -0.40 6.17 -8.98
N MET A 156 0.28 6.02 -7.85
CA MET A 156 1.62 5.43 -7.82
C MET A 156 1.78 4.42 -6.68
N PRO A 157 2.59 3.37 -6.87
CA PRO A 157 2.91 2.40 -5.83
C PRO A 157 3.80 2.99 -4.73
N SER A 158 3.88 2.30 -3.59
CA SER A 158 4.71 2.70 -2.45
C SER A 158 6.19 2.90 -2.83
N SER A 159 6.74 2.11 -3.75
CA SER A 159 8.12 2.26 -4.24
C SER A 159 8.38 3.65 -4.82
N ASP A 160 7.42 4.18 -5.57
CA ASP A 160 7.59 5.41 -6.34
C ASP A 160 7.45 6.64 -5.42
N PHE A 161 6.66 6.51 -4.35
CA PHE A 161 6.59 7.50 -3.29
C PHE A 161 7.94 7.75 -2.58
N LEU A 162 8.94 6.87 -2.70
CA LEU A 162 10.29 7.15 -2.19
C LEU A 162 10.95 8.36 -2.87
N LEU A 163 10.53 8.66 -4.10
CA LEU A 163 11.06 9.73 -4.95
C LEU A 163 10.07 10.88 -5.14
N TYR A 164 8.88 10.81 -4.55
CA TYR A 164 7.83 11.83 -4.69
C TYR A 164 8.25 13.18 -4.08
N GLY A 165 8.00 14.29 -4.78
CA GLY A 165 8.20 15.65 -4.27
C GLY A 165 9.61 15.89 -3.70
N GLU A 166 9.70 16.54 -2.55
CA GLU A 166 10.97 16.84 -1.87
C GLU A 166 11.22 15.91 -0.66
N ARG A 167 12.49 15.81 -0.25
CA ARG A 167 12.88 15.01 0.92
C ARG A 167 12.53 15.72 2.22
N GLY A 168 12.13 14.95 3.23
CA GLY A 168 11.85 15.45 4.57
C GLY A 168 10.36 15.67 4.84
N ARG A 169 10.07 16.19 6.03
CA ARG A 169 8.71 16.45 6.51
C ARG A 169 8.21 17.77 5.94
N GLY A 170 7.03 17.74 5.31
CA GLY A 170 6.34 18.94 4.84
C GLY A 170 5.51 19.58 5.95
N ARG A 171 5.10 20.83 5.76
CA ARG A 171 4.32 21.58 6.77
C ARG A 171 2.93 21.00 6.99
N TRP A 172 2.29 20.59 5.90
CA TRP A 172 0.90 20.10 5.91
C TRP A 172 0.78 18.63 5.57
N ILE A 173 1.56 18.16 4.61
CA ILE A 173 1.50 16.78 4.12
C ILE A 173 2.91 16.22 4.21
N THR A 174 3.05 15.09 4.89
CA THR A 174 4.26 14.26 4.81
C THR A 174 3.84 12.85 4.43
N VAL A 175 4.33 12.37 3.29
CA VAL A 175 4.23 10.97 2.88
C VAL A 175 5.42 10.23 3.47
N TYR A 176 5.16 9.15 4.18
CA TYR A 176 6.19 8.24 4.67
C TYR A 176 6.10 6.96 3.86
N SER A 177 7.15 6.67 3.10
CA SER A 177 7.16 5.50 2.23
C SER A 177 8.37 4.59 2.44
N ARG A 178 8.16 3.30 2.24
CA ARG A 178 9.19 2.25 2.13
C ARG A 178 8.71 1.17 1.16
N ARG A 179 9.58 0.23 0.80
CA ARG A 179 9.16 -0.92 -0.03
C ARG A 179 8.04 -1.68 0.67
N GLY A 180 6.87 -1.76 0.04
CA GLY A 180 5.72 -2.52 0.51
C GLY A 180 4.75 -1.76 1.42
N HIS A 181 5.02 -0.51 1.82
CA HIS A 181 4.07 0.27 2.60
C HIS A 181 4.27 1.78 2.49
N THR A 182 3.18 2.53 2.44
CA THR A 182 3.18 3.99 2.51
C THR A 182 1.97 4.48 3.32
N PHE A 183 2.15 5.59 4.00
CA PHE A 183 1.09 6.31 4.72
C PHE A 183 1.38 7.80 4.67
N ALA A 184 0.42 8.63 5.08
CA ALA A 184 0.61 10.08 5.11
C ALA A 184 0.24 10.69 6.46
N ILE A 185 0.93 11.75 6.84
CA ILE A 185 0.47 12.69 7.87
C ILE A 185 -0.10 13.90 7.14
N ILE A 186 -1.38 14.21 7.34
CA ILE A 186 -2.08 15.34 6.72
C ILE A 186 -2.65 16.22 7.83
N ALA A 187 -2.17 17.45 7.93
CA ALA A 187 -2.51 18.43 8.97
C ALA A 187 -2.43 17.85 10.40
N GLY A 188 -1.47 16.93 10.63
CA GLY A 188 -1.22 16.31 11.93
C GLY A 188 -1.98 15.00 12.18
N LEU A 189 -2.89 14.58 11.30
CA LEU A 189 -3.56 13.28 11.39
C LEU A 189 -2.86 12.25 10.52
N ARG A 190 -2.76 11.01 11.00
CA ARG A 190 -2.23 9.90 10.23
C ARG A 190 -3.32 9.28 9.36
N LEU A 191 -3.11 9.27 8.06
CA LEU A 191 -3.85 8.49 7.08
C LEU A 191 -3.08 7.20 6.78
N ASP A 192 -3.61 6.07 7.21
CA ASP A 192 -2.96 4.77 7.07
C ASP A 192 -3.99 3.68 6.73
N THR A 193 -3.50 2.54 6.27
CA THR A 193 -4.27 1.30 6.07
C THR A 193 -3.88 0.23 7.08
N THR A 194 -2.98 0.56 8.00
CA THR A 194 -2.57 -0.26 9.15
C THR A 194 -3.20 0.27 10.42
N ASP A 195 -3.85 -0.61 11.17
CA ASP A 195 -4.21 -0.39 12.55
C ASP A 195 -3.09 -0.92 13.46
N LEU A 196 -2.43 -0.06 14.23
CA LEU A 196 -1.32 -0.49 15.09
C LEU A 196 -1.75 -1.41 16.24
N ARG A 197 -3.05 -1.50 16.56
CA ARG A 197 -3.61 -2.37 17.61
C ARG A 197 -4.02 -3.73 17.07
N TYR A 198 -4.51 -3.78 15.81
CA TYR A 198 -5.15 -4.98 15.25
C TYR A 198 -4.48 -5.52 13.96
N GLY A 199 -3.52 -4.81 13.39
CA GLY A 199 -2.73 -5.24 12.23
C GLY A 199 -3.00 -4.45 10.94
N GLY A 200 -2.47 -4.96 9.83
CA GLY A 200 -2.60 -4.36 8.50
C GLY A 200 -3.98 -4.53 7.86
N ASP A 201 -4.12 -3.98 6.66
CA ASP A 201 -5.20 -4.28 5.71
C ASP A 201 -6.63 -3.97 6.20
N VAL A 202 -6.79 -2.96 7.06
CA VAL A 202 -8.12 -2.49 7.52
C VAL A 202 -8.79 -1.50 6.56
N GLY A 203 -8.01 -1.01 5.59
CA GLY A 203 -8.41 0.00 4.61
C GLY A 203 -8.18 1.42 5.12
N PRO A 204 -8.53 2.45 4.33
CA PRO A 204 -8.19 3.84 4.61
C PRO A 204 -8.81 4.34 5.93
N ARG A 205 -8.00 4.71 6.92
CA ARG A 205 -8.49 5.26 8.19
C ARG A 205 -7.64 6.44 8.65
N TRP A 206 -8.28 7.31 9.43
CA TRP A 206 -7.64 8.38 10.17
C TRP A 206 -7.28 7.92 11.57
N TYR A 207 -6.11 8.32 12.04
CA TYR A 207 -5.63 8.06 13.39
C TYR A 207 -5.05 9.34 14.01
N LEU A 208 -5.25 9.49 15.32
CA LEU A 208 -4.58 10.52 16.13
C LEU A 208 -3.17 10.06 16.49
N GLU A 209 -3.00 8.74 16.68
CA GLU A 209 -1.74 8.16 17.10
C GLU A 209 -0.70 8.26 15.99
N SER A 210 0.46 8.77 16.37
CA SER A 210 1.66 8.64 15.54
C SER A 210 2.06 7.17 15.37
N ARG A 211 3.00 6.92 14.47
CA ARG A 211 3.64 5.62 14.32
C ARG A 211 5.14 5.78 14.28
N ASP A 212 5.85 4.71 14.60
CA ASP A 212 7.28 4.66 14.31
C ASP A 212 7.50 4.84 12.80
N THR A 213 8.36 5.80 12.47
CA THR A 213 8.76 6.20 11.12
C THR A 213 10.13 5.64 10.75
N SER A 214 10.78 4.88 11.65
CA SER A 214 12.05 4.22 11.36
C SER A 214 11.95 3.36 10.10
N GLY A 215 12.91 3.54 9.19
CA GLY A 215 12.93 2.86 7.90
C GLY A 215 11.97 3.41 6.84
N PHE A 216 11.24 4.49 7.11
CA PHE A 216 10.45 5.21 6.10
C PHE A 216 11.21 6.44 5.59
N ALA A 217 11.20 6.65 4.28
CA ALA A 217 11.58 7.91 3.68
C ALA A 217 10.42 8.91 3.82
N ALA A 218 10.67 10.01 4.53
CA ALA A 218 9.75 11.15 4.57
C ALA A 218 9.88 11.96 3.28
N ARG A 219 8.74 12.22 2.63
CA ARG A 219 8.60 13.02 1.42
C ARG A 219 7.44 14.00 1.56
N HIS A 220 7.47 15.11 0.85
CA HIS A 220 6.35 16.05 0.83
C HIS A 220 6.17 16.71 -0.55
N PRO A 221 4.95 17.17 -0.88
CA PRO A 221 4.70 17.91 -2.12
C PRO A 221 5.54 19.19 -2.18
N THR A 222 6.17 19.46 -3.33
CA THR A 222 7.00 20.67 -3.54
C THR A 222 6.19 21.94 -3.29
N GLY A 223 6.79 22.88 -2.53
CA GLY A 223 6.19 24.17 -2.20
C GLY A 223 5.30 24.19 -0.95
N TRP A 224 5.33 23.14 -0.11
CA TRP A 224 4.42 22.99 1.05
C TRP A 224 5.06 22.58 2.37
#